data_AF-A0A1M7GGX9-F1
#
_entry.id   AF-A0A1M7GGX9-F1
#
_cell.length_a   1.000
_cell.length_b   1.000
_cell.length_c   1.000
_cell.angle_alpha   90.00
_cell.angle_beta   90.00
_cell.angle_gamma   90.00
#
_symmetry.space_group_name_H-M   'P 1'
#
loop_
_entity.id
_entity.type
_entity.pdbx_description
1 polymer ?
#
loop_
_entity_poly.entity_id
_entity_poly.type
_entity_poly.pdbx_seq_one_letter_code
_entity_poly.pdbx_strand_id
1 'polypeptide(L)'
;MSISTFFKKKLVNIALIIAGGLLLIQFIRPGIKNPPVTKDIQAPPDIAHILRVSCYDCHSNETKLKWFDEIAPASWLVAGHIKDGRKALNFSHWDSLSAGDQKANLFLSVNQAMFGTMPLPSYTTFHGDARLTERDINTLKTYVRGLAPVKVSDTARIAVAQQQFSKWAAGALPSVQDIQPAPNGIAYIHDYRDWQIVNISDRFDNGTMRVILGNDVAIQAINKHHTNPWPNGTIFAKVAWEQLTDSTLVANTGELKQVEFMIKDDKKYTGTAGWGWARWKGNDLKPYGKTLTFTQECVNCHQPMKGNDFVFTPTMADADRPDKVVSGAQQQLIASVIDNKRQTHTVLFGNSIAVQHARSGGIGSYPAGAVLSLATWSQQEDAHWFGAKIPEHLQTVETVKVGAITTYEGYQAPSWKQLPAADHSDRINYITHLRASVIFN
;
A
#
# COMPACT_ATOMS: atom_id res chain seq x y z
N MET A 1 -9.77 27.10 55.05
CA MET A 1 -8.41 26.59 55.34
C MET A 1 -7.39 27.59 54.81
N SER A 2 -6.69 28.32 55.69
CA SER A 2 -5.69 29.33 55.32
C SER A 2 -4.36 28.64 55.00
N ILE A 3 -3.93 28.69 53.73
CA ILE A 3 -2.57 28.27 53.34
C ILE A 3 -1.59 29.10 54.16
N SER A 4 -0.79 28.44 55.02
CA SER A 4 0.15 29.14 55.90
C SER A 4 1.09 30.04 55.08
N THR A 5 1.44 31.20 55.63
CA THR A 5 2.33 32.21 55.02
C THR A 5 3.67 31.64 54.53
N PHE A 6 4.13 30.54 55.13
CA PHE A 6 5.30 29.77 54.71
C PHE A 6 5.12 29.10 53.34
N PHE A 7 3.98 28.44 53.11
CA PHE A 7 3.68 27.82 51.81
C PHE A 7 3.50 28.87 50.71
N LYS A 8 2.95 30.05 51.03
CA LYS A 8 2.82 31.17 50.07
C LYS A 8 4.18 31.69 49.60
N LYS A 9 5.14 31.93 50.51
CA LYS A 9 6.50 32.36 50.14
C LYS A 9 7.24 31.34 49.27
N LYS A 10 7.09 30.04 49.58
CA LYS A 10 7.70 28.96 48.81
C LYS A 10 7.12 28.86 47.40
N LEU A 11 5.80 29.02 47.24
CA LEU A 11 5.13 29.09 45.93
C LEU A 11 5.58 30.29 45.11
N VAL A 12 5.73 31.47 45.73
CA VAL A 12 6.24 32.68 45.05
C VAL A 12 7.67 32.47 44.55
N ASN A 13 8.56 31.90 45.37
CA ASN A 13 9.93 31.60 44.95
C ASN A 13 9.99 30.60 43.80
N ILE A 14 9.14 29.56 43.83
CA ILE A 14 9.03 28.60 42.72
C ILE A 14 8.54 29.30 41.44
N ALA A 15 7.51 30.15 41.54
CA ALA A 15 6.99 30.91 40.41
C ALA A 15 8.05 31.86 39.81
N LEU A 16 8.85 32.52 40.64
CA LEU A 16 9.96 33.39 40.21
C LEU A 16 11.06 32.60 39.52
N ILE A 17 11.41 31.41 40.03
CA ILE A 17 12.40 30.53 39.39
C ILE A 17 11.89 30.06 38.02
N ILE A 18 10.63 29.65 37.93
CA ILE A 18 10.02 29.24 36.65
C ILE A 18 9.97 30.41 35.68
N ALA A 19 9.54 31.59 36.12
CA ALA A 19 9.50 32.80 35.28
C ALA A 19 10.91 33.20 34.81
N GLY A 20 11.90 33.18 35.70
CA GLY A 20 13.31 33.42 35.36
C GLY A 20 13.83 32.40 34.35
N GLY A 21 13.53 31.11 34.53
CA GLY A 21 13.87 30.05 33.58
C GLY A 21 13.21 30.24 32.21
N LEU A 22 11.91 30.60 32.18
CA LEU A 22 11.15 30.88 30.96
C LEU A 22 11.63 32.14 30.23
N LEU A 23 12.22 33.11 30.93
CA LEU A 23 12.89 34.26 30.32
C LEU A 23 14.25 33.86 29.75
N LEU A 24 15.05 33.09 30.50
CA LEU A 24 16.37 32.63 30.05
C LEU A 24 16.28 31.71 28.83
N ILE A 25 15.27 30.84 28.75
CA ILE A 25 15.10 29.93 27.62
C ILE A 25 14.73 30.68 26.31
N GLN A 26 14.20 31.91 26.39
CA GLN A 26 13.91 32.72 25.19
C GLN A 26 15.17 33.11 24.42
N PHE A 27 16.36 33.08 25.04
CA PHE A 27 17.62 33.42 24.38
C PHE A 27 18.16 32.28 23.51
N ILE A 28 17.64 31.07 23.67
CA ILE A 28 17.96 29.91 22.84
C ILE A 28 16.83 29.80 21.82
N ARG A 29 17.00 30.37 20.62
CA ARG A 29 16.00 30.29 19.54
C ARG A 29 16.57 29.57 18.33
N PRO A 30 16.01 28.40 17.96
CA PRO A 30 16.35 27.77 16.68
C PRO A 30 15.96 28.69 15.52
N GLY A 31 16.90 28.96 14.61
CA GLY A 31 16.62 29.80 13.45
C GLY A 31 15.77 29.06 12.42
N ILE A 32 14.58 29.60 12.11
CA ILE A 32 13.75 29.15 10.99
C ILE A 32 14.16 29.96 9.75
N LYS A 33 14.78 29.30 8.78
CA LYS A 33 15.21 29.93 7.51
C LYS A 33 14.15 29.73 6.45
N ASN A 34 13.88 30.75 5.64
CA ASN A 34 12.97 30.69 4.49
C ASN A 34 13.75 30.99 3.20
N PRO A 35 14.42 29.98 2.60
CA PRO A 35 15.08 30.16 1.32
C PRO A 35 14.08 30.55 0.21
N PRO A 36 14.55 31.16 -0.89
CA PRO A 36 13.68 31.48 -2.02
C PRO A 36 12.93 30.25 -2.55
N VAL A 37 11.69 30.45 -2.99
CA VAL A 37 10.91 29.45 -3.71
C VAL A 37 11.49 29.30 -5.12
N THR A 38 11.81 28.07 -5.54
CA THR A 38 12.26 27.81 -6.93
C THR A 38 11.07 27.64 -7.85
N LYS A 39 10.13 26.78 -7.45
CA LYS A 39 8.89 26.55 -8.17
C LYS A 39 7.85 25.91 -7.25
N ASP A 40 6.70 26.56 -7.18
CA ASP A 40 5.55 26.10 -6.42
C ASP A 40 4.69 25.13 -7.25
N ILE A 41 3.81 24.39 -6.58
CA ILE A 41 2.78 23.57 -7.24
C ILE A 41 1.80 24.45 -8.02
N GLN A 42 1.45 24.02 -9.24
CA GLN A 42 0.37 24.63 -10.01
C GLN A 42 -0.92 23.85 -9.74
N ALA A 43 -1.79 24.43 -8.94
CA ALA A 43 -3.07 23.84 -8.57
C ALA A 43 -4.22 24.85 -8.73
N PRO A 44 -5.47 24.37 -8.91
CA PRO A 44 -6.66 25.21 -8.90
C PRO A 44 -6.74 26.08 -7.63
N PRO A 45 -7.42 27.25 -7.66
CA PRO A 45 -7.41 28.21 -6.55
C PRO A 45 -7.87 27.65 -5.20
N ASP A 46 -8.87 26.77 -5.21
CA ASP A 46 -9.39 26.08 -4.03
C ASP A 46 -8.35 25.11 -3.43
N ILE A 47 -7.70 24.30 -4.27
CA ILE A 47 -6.63 23.40 -3.85
C ILE A 47 -5.44 24.20 -3.30
N ALA A 48 -5.03 25.25 -4.00
CA ALA A 48 -3.92 26.09 -3.59
C ALA A 48 -4.21 26.83 -2.28
N HIS A 49 -5.47 27.20 -2.04
CA HIS A 49 -5.90 27.77 -0.76
C HIS A 49 -5.79 26.75 0.38
N ILE A 50 -6.35 25.54 0.20
CA ILE A 50 -6.29 24.47 1.21
C ILE A 50 -4.83 24.16 1.58
N LEU A 51 -3.96 23.98 0.59
CA LEU A 51 -2.54 23.69 0.81
C LEU A 51 -1.83 24.81 1.57
N ARG A 52 -2.10 26.08 1.23
CA ARG A 52 -1.47 27.21 1.93
C ARG A 52 -1.91 27.33 3.38
N VAL A 53 -3.19 27.09 3.67
CA VAL A 53 -3.74 27.19 5.01
C VAL A 53 -3.33 26.00 5.89
N SER A 54 -3.32 24.79 5.33
CA SER A 54 -3.17 23.57 6.13
C SER A 54 -1.77 22.95 6.07
N CYS A 55 -0.96 23.26 5.05
CA CYS A 55 0.30 22.55 4.81
C CYS A 55 1.54 23.46 4.79
N TYR A 56 1.44 24.68 4.22
CA TYR A 56 2.64 25.47 3.87
C TYR A 56 3.46 25.91 5.06
N ASP A 57 2.85 26.12 6.23
CA ASP A 57 3.59 26.51 7.42
C ASP A 57 4.69 25.50 7.78
N CYS A 58 4.45 24.19 7.59
CA CYS A 58 5.44 23.15 7.85
C CYS A 58 6.12 22.60 6.59
N HIS A 59 5.47 22.68 5.43
CA HIS A 59 5.90 22.03 4.18
C HIS A 59 6.28 23.01 3.07
N SER A 60 6.53 24.29 3.36
CA SER A 60 7.06 25.22 2.37
C SER A 60 8.07 26.19 2.99
N ASN A 61 8.83 26.88 2.14
CA ASN A 61 9.71 27.99 2.54
C ASN A 61 8.93 29.30 2.78
N GLU A 62 7.61 29.32 2.61
CA GLU A 62 6.73 30.48 2.82
C GLU A 62 6.04 30.43 4.20
N THR A 63 6.67 29.81 5.19
CA THR A 63 6.12 29.63 6.55
C THR A 63 5.69 30.96 7.16
N LYS A 64 4.45 31.01 7.68
CA LYS A 64 3.88 32.17 8.38
C LYS A 64 3.68 31.87 9.85
N LEU A 65 4.67 32.22 10.67
CA LEU A 65 4.60 32.06 12.11
C LEU A 65 3.61 33.06 12.72
N LYS A 66 2.80 32.60 13.68
CA LYS A 66 2.05 33.46 14.59
C LYS A 66 2.98 33.92 15.72
N TRP A 67 2.69 35.06 16.34
CA TRP A 67 3.57 35.65 17.36
C TRP A 67 3.89 34.69 18.52
N PHE A 68 2.96 33.79 18.87
CA PHE A 68 3.14 32.81 19.94
C PHE A 68 4.00 31.62 19.53
N ASP A 69 4.14 31.35 18.23
CA ASP A 69 5.04 30.31 17.71
C ASP A 69 6.50 30.69 17.91
N GLU A 70 6.80 31.98 18.06
CA GLU A 70 8.16 32.49 18.26
C GLU A 70 8.60 32.46 19.73
N ILE A 71 7.71 32.11 20.65
CA ILE A 71 7.97 32.09 22.10
C ILE A 71 8.45 30.70 22.52
N ALA A 72 9.59 30.63 23.22
CA ALA A 72 10.07 29.36 23.76
C ALA A 72 9.20 28.90 24.95
N PRO A 73 8.97 27.59 25.13
CA PRO A 73 9.56 26.48 24.36
C PRO A 73 8.82 26.12 23.06
N ALA A 74 7.69 26.76 22.73
CA ALA A 74 6.90 26.44 21.54
C ALA A 74 7.71 26.60 20.24
N SER A 75 8.53 27.64 20.14
CA SER A 75 9.41 27.89 18.99
C SER A 75 10.36 26.75 18.66
N TRP A 76 10.72 25.93 19.64
CA TRP A 76 11.60 24.78 19.41
C TRP A 76 10.85 23.63 18.75
N LEU A 77 9.60 23.38 19.20
CA LEU A 77 8.72 22.39 18.60
C LEU A 77 8.36 22.78 17.17
N VAL A 78 8.02 24.07 16.96
CA VAL A 78 7.70 24.62 15.64
C VAL A 78 8.88 24.48 14.69
N ALA A 79 10.09 24.89 15.11
CA ALA A 79 11.28 24.73 14.28
C ALA A 79 11.57 23.25 13.94
N GLY A 80 11.33 22.33 14.89
CA GLY A 80 11.42 20.89 14.67
C GLY A 80 10.43 20.41 13.60
N HIS A 81 9.14 20.73 13.77
CA HIS A 81 8.10 20.34 12.81
C HIS A 81 8.33 20.90 11.41
N ILE A 82 8.78 22.15 11.28
CA ILE A 82 9.11 22.75 9.98
C ILE A 82 10.30 22.02 9.34
N LYS A 83 11.33 21.73 10.12
CA LYS A 83 12.52 21.02 9.62
C LYS A 83 12.15 19.62 9.12
N ASP A 84 11.40 18.87 9.91
CA ASP A 84 11.00 17.50 9.57
C ASP A 84 9.95 17.48 8.44
N GLY A 85 9.02 18.44 8.46
CA GLY A 85 8.00 18.64 7.42
C GLY A 85 8.65 18.89 6.05
N ARG A 86 9.52 19.90 5.94
CA ARG A 86 10.25 20.21 4.70
C ARG A 86 11.17 19.09 4.24
N LYS A 87 11.71 18.29 5.16
CA LYS A 87 12.53 17.11 4.83
C LYS A 87 11.68 16.01 4.19
N ALA A 88 10.45 15.82 4.66
CA ALA A 88 9.53 14.84 4.11
C ALA A 88 8.93 15.31 2.77
N LEU A 89 8.50 16.57 2.70
CA LEU A 89 7.93 17.19 1.50
C LEU A 89 8.07 18.72 1.58
N ASN A 90 8.57 19.36 0.53
CA ASN A 90 8.65 20.82 0.44
C ASN A 90 8.01 21.33 -0.87
N PHE A 91 6.87 22.02 -0.76
CA PHE A 91 6.13 22.61 -1.88
C PHE A 91 6.91 23.71 -2.60
N SER A 92 7.89 24.36 -1.95
CA SER A 92 8.68 25.43 -2.57
C SER A 92 9.72 24.94 -3.59
N HIS A 93 9.94 23.63 -3.66
CA HIS A 93 10.85 22.96 -4.61
C HIS A 93 10.11 21.88 -5.39
N TRP A 94 8.86 22.13 -5.77
CA TRP A 94 7.98 21.13 -6.39
C TRP A 94 8.57 20.56 -7.69
N ASP A 95 9.29 21.39 -8.44
CA ASP A 95 9.95 21.03 -9.70
C ASP A 95 11.15 20.09 -9.55
N SER A 96 11.70 19.96 -8.34
CA SER A 96 12.76 18.99 -8.07
C SER A 96 12.26 17.54 -8.05
N LEU A 97 10.95 17.34 -7.90
CA LEU A 97 10.31 16.03 -7.88
C LEU A 97 9.98 15.57 -9.30
N SER A 98 10.15 14.27 -9.57
CA SER A 98 9.64 13.67 -10.81
C SER A 98 8.10 13.76 -10.84
N ALA A 99 7.48 13.77 -12.03
CA ALA A 99 6.02 13.80 -12.13
C ALA A 99 5.34 12.64 -11.39
N GLY A 100 6.01 11.47 -11.32
CA GLY A 100 5.55 10.33 -10.53
C GLY A 100 5.58 10.61 -9.03
N ASP A 101 6.67 11.20 -8.52
CA ASP A 101 6.82 11.55 -7.11
C ASP A 101 5.89 12.69 -6.69
N GLN A 102 5.67 13.69 -7.56
CA GLN A 102 4.69 14.74 -7.34
C GLN A 102 3.30 14.14 -7.09
N LYS A 103 2.86 13.24 -7.98
CA LYS A 103 1.57 12.55 -7.84
C LYS A 103 1.54 11.68 -6.57
N ALA A 104 2.57 10.87 -6.33
CA ALA A 104 2.65 10.00 -5.16
C ALA A 104 2.57 10.79 -3.84
N ASN A 105 3.26 11.92 -3.75
CA ASN A 105 3.22 12.80 -2.57
C ASN A 105 1.84 13.43 -2.36
N LEU A 106 1.11 13.78 -3.42
CA LEU A 106 -0.25 14.28 -3.30
C LEU A 106 -1.23 13.21 -2.80
N PHE A 107 -1.16 11.98 -3.34
CA PHE A 107 -1.95 10.85 -2.84
C PHE A 107 -1.62 10.53 -1.38
N LEU A 108 -0.32 10.53 -1.02
CA LEU A 108 0.10 10.33 0.37
C LEU A 108 -0.44 11.43 1.29
N SER A 109 -0.38 12.70 0.86
CA SER A 109 -0.91 13.84 1.63
C SER A 109 -2.40 13.69 1.90
N VAL A 110 -3.19 13.28 0.90
CA VAL A 110 -4.62 13.00 1.07
C VAL A 110 -4.85 11.87 2.06
N ASN A 111 -4.07 10.78 1.99
CA ASN A 111 -4.17 9.68 2.93
C ASN A 111 -3.84 10.13 4.37
N GLN A 112 -2.78 10.90 4.59
CA GLN A 112 -2.45 11.45 5.91
C GLN A 112 -3.57 12.37 6.45
N ALA A 113 -4.18 13.17 5.58
CA ALA A 113 -5.35 13.97 5.94
C ALA A 113 -6.56 13.09 6.32
N MET A 114 -6.84 12.04 5.54
CA MET A 114 -7.93 11.10 5.82
C MET A 114 -7.75 10.35 7.14
N PHE A 115 -6.51 10.04 7.52
CA PHE A 115 -6.22 9.43 8.82
C PHE A 115 -6.18 10.41 9.98
N GLY A 116 -6.36 11.71 9.73
CA GLY A 116 -6.27 12.75 10.76
C GLY A 116 -4.87 12.90 11.36
N THR A 117 -3.84 12.38 10.70
CA THR A 117 -2.44 12.53 11.13
C THR A 117 -1.84 13.86 10.67
N MET A 118 -2.37 14.41 9.57
CA MET A 118 -1.99 15.72 9.06
C MET A 118 -3.21 16.63 8.83
N PRO A 119 -3.13 17.92 9.18
CA PRO A 119 -2.04 18.53 9.96
C PRO A 119 -1.99 17.98 11.38
N LEU A 120 -0.81 18.05 12.03
CA LEU A 120 -0.59 17.45 13.34
C LEU A 120 -1.67 17.90 14.35
N PRO A 121 -2.29 16.99 15.13
CA PRO A 121 -3.30 17.38 16.12
C PRO A 121 -2.81 18.41 17.15
N SER A 122 -1.53 18.32 17.53
CA SER A 122 -0.88 19.29 18.42
C SER A 122 -0.80 20.69 17.81
N TYR A 123 -0.58 20.78 16.49
CA TYR A 123 -0.52 22.05 15.77
C TYR A 123 -1.93 22.66 15.64
N THR A 124 -2.92 21.87 15.19
CA THR A 124 -4.31 22.36 14.99
C THR A 124 -5.03 22.73 16.29
N THR A 125 -4.52 22.33 17.45
CA THR A 125 -5.02 22.78 18.76
C THR A 125 -4.85 24.29 18.95
N PHE A 126 -3.76 24.87 18.43
CA PHE A 126 -3.48 26.32 18.49
C PHE A 126 -3.67 27.00 17.13
N HIS A 127 -3.75 26.22 16.05
CA HIS A 127 -3.96 26.65 14.66
C HIS A 127 -5.25 26.04 14.12
N GLY A 128 -6.39 26.40 14.71
CA GLY A 128 -7.70 25.86 14.32
C GLY A 128 -8.08 26.17 12.87
N ASP A 129 -7.52 27.24 12.30
CA ASP A 129 -7.62 27.63 10.90
C ASP A 129 -7.00 26.61 9.94
N ALA A 130 -5.96 25.90 10.36
CA ALA A 130 -5.31 24.86 9.55
C ALA A 130 -6.05 23.51 9.58
N ARG A 131 -7.14 23.39 10.32
CA ARG A 131 -7.89 22.12 10.40
C ARG A 131 -8.63 21.87 9.09
N LEU A 132 -8.30 20.76 8.44
CA LEU A 132 -9.02 20.28 7.25
C LEU A 132 -10.43 19.84 7.60
N THR A 133 -11.41 20.33 6.86
CA THR A 133 -12.80 19.86 6.91
C THR A 133 -13.02 18.66 5.97
N GLU A 134 -14.11 17.93 6.12
CA GLU A 134 -14.50 16.88 5.17
C GLU A 134 -14.65 17.42 3.74
N ARG A 135 -15.13 18.67 3.60
CA ARG A 135 -15.21 19.36 2.31
C ARG A 135 -13.83 19.56 1.69
N ASP A 136 -12.85 19.98 2.49
CA ASP A 136 -11.48 20.18 2.01
C ASP A 136 -10.86 18.86 1.56
N ILE A 137 -11.02 17.80 2.37
CA ILE A 137 -10.53 16.46 2.04
C ILE A 137 -11.18 15.95 0.75
N ASN A 138 -12.49 16.13 0.57
CA ASN A 138 -13.18 15.71 -0.66
C ASN A 138 -12.76 16.53 -1.89
N THR A 139 -12.50 17.82 -1.73
CA THR A 139 -11.94 18.68 -2.78
C THR A 139 -10.55 18.17 -3.21
N LEU A 140 -9.67 17.90 -2.24
CA LEU A 140 -8.34 17.32 -2.50
C LEU A 140 -8.43 15.93 -3.16
N LYS A 141 -9.30 15.03 -2.67
CA LYS A 141 -9.52 13.71 -3.28
C LYS A 141 -9.93 13.83 -4.74
N THR A 142 -10.86 14.74 -5.04
CA THR A 142 -11.35 14.94 -6.42
C THR A 142 -10.23 15.40 -7.34
N TYR A 143 -9.45 16.40 -6.91
CA TYR A 143 -8.30 16.90 -7.67
C TYR A 143 -7.25 15.81 -7.89
N VAL A 144 -6.83 15.13 -6.82
CA VAL A 144 -5.75 14.13 -6.88
C VAL A 144 -6.16 12.88 -7.68
N ARG A 145 -7.44 12.45 -7.61
CA ARG A 145 -7.98 11.39 -8.47
C ARG A 145 -7.86 11.74 -9.95
N GLY A 146 -8.13 13.00 -10.31
CA GLY A 146 -7.99 13.50 -11.68
C GLY A 146 -6.56 13.39 -12.25
N LEU A 147 -5.54 13.28 -11.39
CA LEU A 147 -4.15 13.10 -11.80
C LEU A 147 -3.78 11.65 -12.15
N ALA A 148 -4.70 10.70 -11.92
CA ALA A 148 -4.49 9.27 -12.15
C ALA A 148 -5.52 8.66 -13.12
N PRO A 149 -5.66 9.18 -14.36
CA PRO A 149 -6.50 8.52 -15.35
C PRO A 149 -5.94 7.14 -15.69
N VAL A 150 -6.83 6.20 -16.02
CA VAL A 150 -6.45 4.92 -16.61
C VAL A 150 -5.77 5.19 -17.96
N LYS A 151 -4.54 4.72 -18.12
CA LYS A 151 -3.76 4.90 -19.35
C LYS A 151 -3.55 3.56 -20.03
N VAL A 152 -3.87 3.49 -21.33
CA VAL A 152 -3.47 2.39 -22.19
C VAL A 152 -1.94 2.34 -22.23
N SER A 153 -1.38 1.13 -22.15
CA SER A 153 0.07 0.93 -22.14
C SER A 153 0.64 1.14 -23.53
N ASP A 154 1.74 1.89 -23.61
CA ASP A 154 2.47 2.06 -24.86
C ASP A 154 3.26 0.78 -25.23
N THR A 155 3.68 0.71 -26.50
CA THR A 155 4.42 -0.42 -27.06
C THR A 155 5.73 -0.69 -26.32
N ALA A 156 6.40 0.35 -25.78
CA ALA A 156 7.67 0.18 -25.08
C ALA A 156 7.47 -0.54 -23.74
N ARG A 157 6.45 -0.15 -22.96
CA ARG A 157 6.08 -0.83 -21.70
C ARG A 157 5.67 -2.28 -21.94
N ILE A 158 4.88 -2.53 -22.98
CA ILE A 158 4.49 -3.89 -23.37
C ILE A 158 5.72 -4.72 -23.74
N ALA A 159 6.64 -4.16 -24.54
CA ALA A 159 7.86 -4.85 -24.95
C ALA A 159 8.78 -5.20 -23.77
N VAL A 160 8.94 -4.29 -22.80
CA VAL A 160 9.74 -4.53 -21.59
C VAL A 160 9.15 -5.68 -20.76
N ALA A 161 7.84 -5.66 -20.51
CA ALA A 161 7.19 -6.73 -19.76
C ALA A 161 7.21 -8.06 -20.52
N GLN A 162 7.02 -8.05 -21.84
CA GLN A 162 7.15 -9.23 -22.69
C GLN A 162 8.57 -9.81 -22.60
N GLN A 163 9.60 -8.97 -22.65
CA GLN A 163 10.99 -9.39 -22.54
C GLN A 163 11.26 -10.03 -21.16
N GLN A 164 10.77 -9.41 -20.08
CA GLN A 164 10.91 -9.95 -18.73
C GLN A 164 10.26 -11.33 -18.64
N PHE A 165 9.01 -11.47 -19.08
CA PHE A 165 8.35 -12.76 -19.05
C PHE A 165 9.05 -13.79 -19.93
N SER A 166 9.45 -13.45 -21.17
CA SER A 166 10.13 -14.40 -22.05
C SER A 166 11.42 -14.92 -21.41
N LYS A 167 12.19 -14.07 -20.71
CA LYS A 167 13.37 -14.48 -19.95
C LYS A 167 13.01 -15.38 -18.76
N TRP A 168 11.97 -15.00 -18.00
CA TRP A 168 11.49 -15.78 -16.85
C TRP A 168 10.97 -17.16 -17.27
N ALA A 169 10.23 -17.23 -18.37
CA ALA A 169 9.67 -18.43 -18.98
C ALA A 169 10.76 -19.34 -19.57
N ALA A 170 11.70 -18.79 -20.36
CA ALA A 170 12.78 -19.56 -20.97
C ALA A 170 13.79 -20.10 -19.93
N GLY A 171 13.88 -19.46 -18.75
CA GLY A 171 14.81 -19.81 -17.69
C GLY A 171 14.27 -20.75 -16.60
N ALA A 172 13.06 -21.30 -16.75
CA ALA A 172 12.43 -22.19 -15.77
C ALA A 172 12.44 -21.63 -14.32
N LEU A 173 12.01 -20.38 -14.13
CA LEU A 173 12.22 -19.62 -12.88
C LEU A 173 13.71 -19.35 -12.65
N PRO A 174 14.34 -18.36 -13.30
CA PRO A 174 15.72 -18.01 -12.95
C PRO A 174 15.74 -17.67 -11.45
N SER A 175 16.27 -18.58 -10.64
CA SER A 175 16.52 -18.32 -9.23
C SER A 175 17.41 -17.11 -9.22
N VAL A 176 16.96 -16.01 -8.62
CA VAL A 176 17.87 -14.89 -8.42
C VAL A 176 18.92 -15.40 -7.44
N GLN A 177 20.13 -15.64 -7.94
CA GLN A 177 21.21 -16.15 -7.12
C GLN A 177 21.69 -15.02 -6.20
N ASP A 178 22.10 -15.38 -4.99
CA ASP A 178 22.71 -14.47 -4.02
C ASP A 178 21.87 -13.24 -3.66
N ILE A 179 20.54 -13.41 -3.52
CA ILE A 179 19.66 -12.34 -3.03
C ILE A 179 20.15 -11.88 -1.66
N GLN A 180 20.58 -10.64 -1.60
CA GLN A 180 21.06 -10.06 -0.37
C GLN A 180 19.89 -9.83 0.61
N PRO A 181 20.07 -10.11 1.91
CA PRO A 181 19.11 -9.73 2.93
C PRO A 181 18.84 -8.23 2.91
N ALA A 182 17.67 -7.83 3.40
CA ALA A 182 17.40 -6.44 3.71
C ALA A 182 18.41 -5.92 4.76
N PRO A 183 18.68 -4.61 4.83
CA PRO A 183 19.67 -4.06 5.77
C PRO A 183 19.44 -4.43 7.25
N ASN A 184 18.21 -4.80 7.61
CA ASN A 184 17.82 -5.28 8.95
C ASN A 184 17.98 -6.81 9.16
N GLY A 185 18.65 -7.49 8.23
CA GLY A 185 18.96 -8.92 8.31
C GLY A 185 17.81 -9.86 7.95
N ILE A 186 16.65 -9.34 7.52
CA ILE A 186 15.56 -10.17 7.02
C ILE A 186 15.94 -10.70 5.63
N ALA A 187 16.03 -12.03 5.50
CA ALA A 187 16.29 -12.69 4.22
C ALA A 187 15.05 -12.67 3.33
N TYR A 188 15.27 -12.80 2.02
CA TYR A 188 14.16 -13.00 1.08
C TYR A 188 13.50 -14.35 1.36
N ILE A 189 12.18 -14.34 1.46
CA ILE A 189 11.37 -15.53 1.71
C ILE A 189 10.89 -15.99 0.34
N HIS A 190 11.15 -17.24 -0.05
CA HIS A 190 10.92 -17.73 -1.42
C HIS A 190 9.64 -18.57 -1.57
N ASP A 191 9.20 -19.18 -0.47
CA ASP A 191 8.04 -20.07 -0.38
C ASP A 191 6.71 -19.31 -0.38
N TYR A 192 6.72 -17.98 -0.26
CA TYR A 192 5.50 -17.17 -0.31
C TYR A 192 4.68 -17.34 -1.59
N ARG A 193 5.31 -17.85 -2.64
CA ARG A 193 4.69 -18.10 -3.94
C ARG A 193 3.66 -19.22 -3.89
N ASP A 194 3.74 -20.05 -2.86
CA ASP A 194 2.86 -21.19 -2.62
C ASP A 194 1.82 -20.89 -1.53
N TRP A 195 1.91 -19.70 -0.91
CA TRP A 195 0.95 -19.22 0.09
C TRP A 195 -0.37 -18.81 -0.55
N GLN A 196 -1.41 -18.68 0.29
CA GLN A 196 -2.76 -18.38 -0.15
C GLN A 196 -3.00 -16.86 -0.19
N ILE A 197 -3.93 -16.43 -1.05
CA ILE A 197 -4.30 -15.01 -1.12
C ILE A 197 -5.08 -14.60 0.12
N VAL A 198 -4.64 -13.51 0.73
CA VAL A 198 -5.34 -12.79 1.79
C VAL A 198 -6.23 -11.71 1.16
N ASN A 199 -5.68 -10.94 0.23
CA ASN A 199 -6.40 -9.91 -0.51
C ASN A 199 -5.66 -9.49 -1.78
N ILE A 200 -6.31 -8.70 -2.63
CA ILE A 200 -5.75 -8.10 -3.83
C ILE A 200 -6.04 -6.59 -3.83
N SER A 201 -5.21 -5.82 -4.52
CA SER A 201 -5.35 -4.37 -4.58
C SER A 201 -4.97 -3.82 -5.95
N ASP A 202 -5.91 -3.10 -6.56
CA ASP A 202 -5.68 -2.25 -7.71
C ASP A 202 -5.25 -0.86 -7.24
N ARG A 203 -4.01 -0.49 -7.54
CA ARG A 203 -3.41 0.79 -7.15
C ARG A 203 -3.39 1.74 -8.32
N PHE A 204 -4.57 2.28 -8.63
CA PHE A 204 -4.74 3.24 -9.72
C PHE A 204 -3.91 4.52 -9.50
N ASP A 205 -3.61 4.87 -8.25
CA ASP A 205 -2.75 6.02 -7.92
C ASP A 205 -1.36 5.92 -8.54
N ASN A 206 -0.78 4.72 -8.61
CA ASN A 206 0.56 4.50 -9.16
C ASN A 206 0.63 3.48 -10.31
N GLY A 207 -0.51 2.98 -10.79
CA GLY A 207 -0.60 2.07 -11.92
C GLY A 207 -0.03 0.67 -11.62
N THR A 208 -0.13 0.22 -10.37
CA THR A 208 0.28 -1.14 -9.98
C THR A 208 -0.91 -2.01 -9.63
N MET A 209 -0.81 -3.31 -9.86
CA MET A 209 -1.71 -4.29 -9.28
C MET A 209 -0.94 -5.12 -8.27
N ARG A 210 -1.58 -5.45 -7.15
CA ARG A 210 -0.94 -6.11 -6.02
C ARG A 210 -1.74 -7.29 -5.55
N VAL A 211 -1.03 -8.32 -5.12
CA VAL A 211 -1.60 -9.47 -4.42
C VAL A 211 -0.90 -9.58 -3.07
N ILE A 212 -1.70 -9.76 -2.02
CA ILE A 212 -1.25 -9.97 -0.66
C ILE A 212 -1.47 -11.45 -0.35
N LEU A 213 -0.38 -12.16 -0.09
CA LEU A 213 -0.33 -13.58 0.23
C LEU A 213 -0.02 -13.73 1.71
N GLY A 214 -0.59 -14.75 2.34
CA GLY A 214 -0.43 -15.05 3.76
C GLY A 214 -0.04 -16.50 3.99
N ASN A 215 0.96 -16.71 4.85
CA ASN A 215 1.35 -18.06 5.25
C ASN A 215 0.23 -18.78 6.03
N ASP A 216 0.42 -20.06 6.32
CA ASP A 216 -0.59 -20.88 7.01
C ASP A 216 -1.05 -20.28 8.34
N VAL A 217 -0.16 -19.63 9.09
CA VAL A 217 -0.50 -18.95 10.35
C VAL A 217 -1.48 -17.79 10.09
N ALA A 218 -1.23 -16.98 9.07
CA ALA A 218 -2.13 -15.91 8.65
C ALA A 218 -3.50 -16.47 8.21
N ILE A 219 -3.52 -17.51 7.39
CA ILE A 219 -4.77 -18.10 6.89
C ILE A 219 -5.58 -18.74 8.02
N GLN A 220 -4.92 -19.42 8.95
CA GLN A 220 -5.59 -19.96 10.15
C GLN A 220 -6.18 -18.85 11.02
N ALA A 221 -5.47 -17.73 11.18
CA ALA A 221 -5.97 -16.57 11.91
C ALA A 221 -7.22 -15.97 11.24
N ILE A 222 -7.21 -15.85 9.91
CA ILE A 222 -8.36 -15.39 9.12
C ILE A 222 -9.56 -16.34 9.30
N ASN A 223 -9.34 -17.64 9.14
CA ASN A 223 -10.38 -18.67 9.29
C ASN A 223 -10.98 -18.71 10.70
N LYS A 224 -10.23 -18.29 11.73
CA LYS A 224 -10.69 -18.22 13.12
C LYS A 224 -11.21 -16.84 13.51
N HIS A 225 -11.23 -15.88 12.57
CA HIS A 225 -11.55 -14.47 12.80
C HIS A 225 -10.74 -13.83 13.95
N HIS A 226 -9.47 -14.23 14.09
CA HIS A 226 -8.56 -13.73 15.12
C HIS A 226 -7.32 -13.11 14.50
N THR A 227 -7.51 -11.90 13.94
CA THR A 227 -6.51 -11.18 13.15
C THR A 227 -6.04 -9.87 13.78
N ASN A 228 -6.53 -9.52 14.98
CA ASN A 228 -6.11 -8.31 15.67
C ASN A 228 -6.00 -8.55 17.20
N PRO A 229 -4.77 -8.66 17.74
CA PRO A 229 -3.51 -8.68 17.02
C PRO A 229 -3.36 -9.94 16.17
N TRP A 230 -2.48 -9.90 15.15
CA TRP A 230 -2.09 -11.10 14.43
C TRP A 230 -1.21 -11.98 15.33
N PRO A 231 -1.34 -13.32 15.26
CA PRO A 231 -0.49 -14.22 16.02
C PRO A 231 0.98 -14.15 15.54
N ASN A 232 1.93 -14.33 16.47
CA ASN A 232 3.34 -14.46 16.12
C ASN A 232 3.55 -15.60 15.13
N GLY A 233 4.42 -15.38 14.14
CA GLY A 233 4.63 -16.28 13.01
C GLY A 233 3.74 -15.97 11.80
N THR A 234 2.77 -15.06 11.89
CA THR A 234 2.08 -14.52 10.71
C THR A 234 3.09 -13.83 9.79
N ILE A 235 3.06 -14.17 8.50
CA ILE A 235 3.83 -13.48 7.47
C ILE A 235 2.91 -13.09 6.32
N PHE A 236 3.00 -11.83 5.91
CA PHE A 236 2.42 -11.36 4.65
C PHE A 236 3.51 -11.15 3.63
N ALA A 237 3.27 -11.60 2.40
CA ALA A 237 4.02 -11.21 1.22
C ALA A 237 3.13 -10.37 0.30
N LYS A 238 3.55 -9.17 -0.04
CA LYS A 238 2.84 -8.29 -0.98
C LYS A 238 3.66 -8.19 -2.25
N VAL A 239 3.12 -8.72 -3.33
CA VAL A 239 3.74 -8.69 -4.66
C VAL A 239 3.06 -7.61 -5.47
N ALA A 240 3.84 -6.78 -6.17
CA ALA A 240 3.32 -5.69 -6.99
C ALA A 240 3.87 -5.78 -8.40
N TRP A 241 2.97 -5.70 -9.38
CA TRP A 241 3.29 -5.61 -10.79
C TRP A 241 2.81 -4.28 -11.37
N GLU A 242 3.46 -3.85 -12.44
CA GLU A 242 2.90 -2.85 -13.33
C GLU A 242 1.58 -3.33 -13.93
N GLN A 243 0.63 -2.41 -14.10
CA GLN A 243 -0.56 -2.68 -14.91
C GLN A 243 -0.24 -2.49 -16.39
N LEU A 244 -0.45 -3.55 -17.19
CA LEU A 244 -0.46 -3.50 -18.65
C LEU A 244 -1.88 -3.43 -19.16
N THR A 245 -2.42 -2.22 -19.22
CA THR A 245 -3.76 -1.94 -19.73
C THR A 245 -3.78 -1.91 -21.26
N ASP A 246 -4.68 -2.67 -21.87
CA ASP A 246 -4.92 -2.69 -23.32
C ASP A 246 -5.99 -1.66 -23.75
N SER A 247 -6.31 -1.63 -25.05
CA SER A 247 -7.31 -0.72 -25.62
C SER A 247 -8.75 -1.01 -25.18
N THR A 248 -9.00 -2.20 -24.63
CA THR A 248 -10.30 -2.57 -24.04
C THR A 248 -10.41 -2.20 -22.56
N LEU A 249 -9.36 -1.57 -22.01
CA LEU A 249 -9.21 -1.18 -20.60
C LEU A 249 -9.08 -2.38 -19.64
N VAL A 250 -8.68 -3.54 -20.15
CA VAL A 250 -8.29 -4.70 -19.34
C VAL A 250 -6.79 -4.61 -19.05
N ALA A 251 -6.43 -4.70 -17.78
CA ALA A 251 -5.05 -4.67 -17.31
C ALA A 251 -4.59 -6.05 -16.88
N ASN A 252 -3.52 -6.54 -17.49
CA ASN A 252 -2.81 -7.75 -17.08
C ASN A 252 -1.57 -7.39 -16.25
N THR A 253 -1.00 -8.36 -15.52
CA THR A 253 0.29 -8.15 -14.85
C THR A 253 1.41 -7.92 -15.87
N GLY A 254 2.11 -6.80 -15.71
CA GLY A 254 3.35 -6.49 -16.39
C GLY A 254 4.58 -6.76 -15.54
N GLU A 255 5.53 -5.83 -15.60
CA GLU A 255 6.80 -5.98 -14.90
C GLU A 255 6.61 -6.09 -13.39
N LEU A 256 7.27 -7.07 -12.77
CA LEU A 256 7.42 -7.13 -11.31
C LEU A 256 8.12 -5.86 -10.81
N LYS A 257 7.43 -5.09 -9.95
CA LYS A 257 7.99 -3.87 -9.35
C LYS A 257 8.65 -4.15 -8.02
N GLN A 258 8.02 -4.97 -7.17
CA GLN A 258 8.54 -5.27 -5.85
C GLN A 258 7.82 -6.44 -5.17
N VAL A 259 8.51 -6.99 -4.17
CA VAL A 259 7.97 -7.91 -3.17
C VAL A 259 8.26 -7.35 -1.80
N GLU A 260 7.26 -7.32 -0.92
CA GLU A 260 7.34 -6.74 0.42
C GLU A 260 6.91 -7.77 1.45
N PHE A 261 7.55 -7.78 2.62
CA PHE A 261 7.21 -8.70 3.70
C PHE A 261 6.92 -7.96 5.00
N MET A 262 5.89 -8.44 5.69
CA MET A 262 5.59 -8.12 7.09
C MET A 262 5.63 -9.42 7.90
N ILE A 263 6.46 -9.49 8.94
CA ILE A 263 6.68 -10.71 9.76
C ILE A 263 6.31 -10.42 11.21
N LYS A 264 5.29 -11.07 11.76
CA LYS A 264 4.85 -10.87 13.13
C LYS A 264 5.74 -11.62 14.12
N ASP A 265 6.39 -10.88 15.01
CA ASP A 265 7.05 -11.41 16.20
C ASP A 265 7.20 -10.26 17.21
N ASP A 266 6.30 -10.21 18.18
CA ASP A 266 6.23 -9.14 19.17
C ASP A 266 7.46 -9.02 20.08
N LYS A 267 8.24 -10.10 20.23
CA LYS A 267 9.47 -10.13 21.03
C LYS A 267 10.69 -9.74 20.19
N LYS A 268 10.81 -10.30 18.99
CA LYS A 268 11.95 -10.03 18.10
C LYS A 268 11.91 -8.61 17.54
N TYR A 269 10.72 -8.07 17.29
CA TYR A 269 10.52 -6.79 16.60
C TYR A 269 9.93 -5.70 17.50
N THR A 270 10.23 -5.73 18.81
CA THR A 270 9.77 -4.72 19.79
C THR A 270 10.04 -3.28 19.35
N GLY A 271 11.20 -3.01 18.75
CA GLY A 271 11.58 -1.68 18.24
C GLY A 271 10.88 -1.24 16.95
N THR A 272 10.13 -2.13 16.31
CA THR A 272 9.49 -1.89 15.00
C THR A 272 8.02 -2.30 15.01
N ALA A 273 7.36 -1.99 16.14
CA ALA A 273 5.93 -2.23 16.37
C ALA A 273 5.51 -3.71 16.36
N GLY A 274 6.41 -4.62 16.72
CA GLY A 274 6.16 -6.07 16.72
C GLY A 274 6.17 -6.72 15.34
N TRP A 275 6.63 -5.98 14.32
CA TRP A 275 6.69 -6.42 12.93
C TRP A 275 8.10 -6.28 12.35
N GLY A 276 8.55 -7.30 11.63
CA GLY A 276 9.69 -7.23 10.74
C GLY A 276 9.24 -6.71 9.38
N TRP A 277 9.97 -5.75 8.82
CA TRP A 277 9.62 -5.07 7.57
C TRP A 277 10.75 -5.22 6.56
N ALA A 278 10.44 -5.71 5.37
CA ALA A 278 11.43 -5.84 4.31
C ALA A 278 10.80 -5.66 2.92
N ARG A 279 11.59 -5.21 1.95
CA ARG A 279 11.16 -4.95 0.57
C ARG A 279 12.31 -5.24 -0.38
N TRP A 280 12.01 -5.90 -1.49
CA TRP A 280 12.91 -6.12 -2.62
C TRP A 280 12.30 -5.54 -3.87
N LYS A 281 13.11 -4.88 -4.70
CA LYS A 281 12.65 -4.17 -5.90
C LYS A 281 13.15 -4.84 -7.17
N GLY A 282 12.32 -4.76 -8.21
CA GLY A 282 12.68 -5.14 -9.57
C GLY A 282 13.01 -6.62 -9.75
N ASN A 283 13.63 -6.90 -10.89
CA ASN A 283 13.86 -8.27 -11.38
C ASN A 283 15.10 -8.92 -10.78
N ASP A 284 16.02 -8.10 -10.28
CA ASP A 284 17.22 -8.51 -9.56
C ASP A 284 16.96 -8.72 -8.07
N LEU A 285 15.71 -8.52 -7.62
CA LEU A 285 15.33 -8.57 -6.20
C LEU A 285 16.36 -7.83 -5.36
N LYS A 286 16.55 -6.54 -5.63
CA LYS A 286 17.48 -5.72 -4.85
C LYS A 286 16.83 -5.28 -3.54
N PRO A 287 17.46 -5.51 -2.37
CA PRO A 287 16.89 -5.08 -1.10
C PRO A 287 16.74 -3.56 -1.04
N TYR A 288 15.64 -3.09 -0.49
CA TYR A 288 15.36 -1.69 -0.25
C TYR A 288 15.96 -1.22 1.08
N GLY A 289 16.34 0.05 1.13
CA GLY A 289 16.99 0.66 2.28
C GLY A 289 18.51 0.63 2.19
N LYS A 290 19.17 1.54 2.91
CA LYS A 290 20.63 1.62 2.98
C LYS A 290 21.20 1.25 4.35
N THR A 291 20.40 1.43 5.39
CA THR A 291 20.79 1.31 6.80
C THR A 291 19.66 0.70 7.60
N LEU A 292 19.93 0.19 8.80
CA LEU A 292 18.94 -0.37 9.73
C LEU A 292 17.73 0.55 9.98
N THR A 293 17.93 1.88 9.90
CA THR A 293 16.88 2.88 10.16
C THR A 293 15.81 2.96 9.08
N PHE A 294 15.98 2.31 7.91
CA PHE A 294 14.97 2.31 6.85
C PHE A 294 13.60 1.79 7.34
N THR A 295 13.61 0.86 8.30
CA THR A 295 12.39 0.26 8.84
C THR A 295 11.47 1.30 9.49
N GLN A 296 12.01 2.41 9.98
CA GLN A 296 11.20 3.48 10.55
C GLN A 296 10.27 4.12 9.51
N GLU A 297 10.65 4.15 8.23
CA GLU A 297 9.79 4.62 7.14
C GLU A 297 8.55 3.73 7.00
N CYS A 298 8.72 2.42 7.14
CA CYS A 298 7.62 1.44 7.12
C CYS A 298 6.71 1.62 8.34
N VAL A 299 7.29 1.67 9.54
CA VAL A 299 6.53 1.82 10.80
C VAL A 299 5.73 3.12 10.80
N ASN A 300 6.35 4.24 10.43
CA ASN A 300 5.67 5.55 10.40
C ASN A 300 4.51 5.57 9.41
N CYS A 301 4.67 4.95 8.24
CA CYS A 301 3.61 4.85 7.23
C CYS A 301 2.45 3.98 7.72
N HIS A 302 2.74 2.91 8.46
CA HIS A 302 1.74 1.98 9.01
C HIS A 302 1.18 2.40 10.38
N GLN A 303 1.74 3.43 11.02
CA GLN A 303 1.30 3.94 12.32
C GLN A 303 -0.19 4.28 12.40
N PRO A 304 -0.84 4.86 11.37
CA PRO A 304 -2.29 5.09 11.39
C PRO A 304 -3.10 3.81 11.64
N MET A 305 -2.55 2.65 11.25
CA MET A 305 -3.16 1.34 11.42
C MET A 305 -2.80 0.63 12.72
N LYS A 306 -2.21 1.32 13.71
CA LYS A 306 -1.90 0.71 15.03
C LYS A 306 -3.09 -0.02 15.67
N GLY A 307 -4.32 0.46 15.43
CA GLY A 307 -5.55 -0.14 15.95
C GLY A 307 -5.96 -1.43 15.24
N ASN A 308 -5.38 -1.72 14.08
CA ASN A 308 -5.53 -2.94 13.30
C ASN A 308 -4.18 -3.67 13.18
N ASP A 309 -3.40 -3.65 14.26
CA ASP A 309 -2.07 -4.25 14.37
C ASP A 309 -1.13 -3.87 13.19
N PHE A 310 -1.17 -2.60 12.78
CA PHE A 310 -0.35 -2.02 11.71
C PHE A 310 -0.63 -2.58 10.31
N VAL A 311 -1.72 -3.32 10.10
CA VAL A 311 -2.07 -3.91 8.80
C VAL A 311 -3.18 -3.11 8.11
N PHE A 312 -2.90 -2.61 6.91
CA PHE A 312 -3.90 -1.93 6.06
C PHE A 312 -4.89 -2.90 5.42
N THR A 313 -4.41 -4.09 5.05
CA THR A 313 -5.16 -5.04 4.24
C THR A 313 -6.31 -5.64 5.05
N PRO A 314 -7.59 -5.40 4.67
CA PRO A 314 -8.70 -6.11 5.26
C PRO A 314 -8.71 -7.57 4.80
N THR A 315 -9.32 -8.45 5.59
CA THR A 315 -9.58 -9.83 5.18
C THR A 315 -10.83 -9.89 4.32
N MET A 316 -10.86 -10.75 3.29
CA MET A 316 -12.11 -11.03 2.57
C MET A 316 -13.12 -11.70 3.51
N ALA A 317 -14.40 -11.38 3.36
CA ALA A 317 -15.47 -12.09 4.05
C ALA A 317 -15.57 -13.54 3.54
N ASP A 318 -16.07 -14.47 4.35
CA ASP A 318 -16.18 -15.88 3.96
C ASP A 318 -17.07 -16.08 2.73
N ALA A 319 -18.12 -15.27 2.56
CA ALA A 319 -18.97 -15.31 1.37
C ALA A 319 -18.25 -14.87 0.09
N ASP A 320 -17.15 -14.14 0.22
CA ASP A 320 -16.35 -13.61 -0.89
C ASP A 320 -15.08 -14.42 -1.14
N ARG A 321 -14.92 -15.54 -0.42
CA ARG A 321 -13.76 -16.42 -0.51
C ARG A 321 -14.07 -17.62 -1.40
N PRO A 322 -13.36 -17.81 -2.53
CA PRO A 322 -13.61 -18.92 -3.45
C PRO A 322 -13.55 -20.29 -2.79
N ASP A 323 -12.64 -20.49 -1.83
CA ASP A 323 -12.46 -21.75 -1.09
C ASP A 323 -13.63 -22.10 -0.15
N LYS A 324 -14.42 -21.10 0.24
CA LYS A 324 -15.60 -21.26 1.11
C LYS A 324 -16.87 -21.49 0.33
N VAL A 325 -16.93 -20.94 -0.88
CA VAL A 325 -18.12 -21.00 -1.74
C VAL A 325 -18.09 -22.22 -2.65
N VAL A 326 -16.94 -22.52 -3.27
CA VAL A 326 -16.78 -23.62 -4.21
C VAL A 326 -15.71 -24.57 -3.67
N SER A 327 -16.15 -25.76 -3.27
CA SER A 327 -15.26 -26.80 -2.74
C SER A 327 -14.14 -27.12 -3.73
N GLY A 328 -12.90 -27.14 -3.23
CA GLY A 328 -11.72 -27.47 -4.02
C GLY A 328 -11.14 -26.31 -4.85
N ALA A 329 -11.68 -25.09 -4.72
CA ALA A 329 -11.06 -23.90 -5.28
C ALA A 329 -9.63 -23.74 -4.72
N GLN A 330 -8.65 -23.87 -5.62
CA GLN A 330 -7.24 -23.72 -5.27
C GLN A 330 -6.93 -22.24 -5.04
N GLN A 331 -5.93 -21.93 -4.22
CA GLN A 331 -5.61 -20.54 -3.86
C GLN A 331 -4.18 -20.11 -4.20
N GLN A 332 -3.41 -20.99 -4.86
CA GLN A 332 -2.08 -20.63 -5.34
C GLN A 332 -2.19 -19.76 -6.58
N LEU A 333 -1.66 -18.54 -6.50
CA LEU A 333 -1.74 -17.52 -7.54
C LEU A 333 -1.04 -17.96 -8.84
N ILE A 334 -1.77 -17.91 -9.96
CA ILE A 334 -1.23 -18.01 -11.31
C ILE A 334 -1.18 -16.62 -11.96
N ALA A 335 -2.33 -15.95 -12.04
CA ALA A 335 -2.45 -14.67 -12.75
C ALA A 335 -3.44 -13.72 -12.06
N SER A 336 -3.31 -12.43 -12.34
CA SER A 336 -4.20 -11.37 -11.85
C SER A 336 -4.54 -10.41 -13.01
N VAL A 337 -5.81 -10.06 -13.11
CA VAL A 337 -6.37 -9.22 -14.19
C VAL A 337 -7.35 -8.21 -13.60
N ILE A 338 -7.33 -6.98 -14.09
CA ILE A 338 -8.29 -5.92 -13.72
C ILE A 338 -9.05 -5.51 -14.98
N ASP A 339 -10.39 -5.57 -14.94
CA ASP A 339 -11.25 -4.99 -15.99
C ASP A 339 -11.73 -3.62 -15.49
N ASN A 340 -11.10 -2.55 -15.97
CA ASN A 340 -11.42 -1.19 -15.51
C ASN A 340 -12.83 -0.74 -15.95
N LYS A 341 -13.35 -1.31 -17.05
CA LYS A 341 -14.67 -0.95 -17.58
C LYS A 341 -15.77 -1.61 -16.75
N ARG A 342 -15.59 -2.88 -16.38
CA ARG A 342 -16.52 -3.61 -15.51
C ARG A 342 -16.29 -3.35 -14.02
N GLN A 343 -15.18 -2.73 -13.66
CA GLN A 343 -14.74 -2.53 -12.27
C GLN A 343 -14.63 -3.86 -11.53
N THR A 344 -13.99 -4.84 -12.17
CA THR A 344 -13.78 -6.18 -11.59
C THR A 344 -12.31 -6.51 -11.50
N HIS A 345 -11.95 -7.27 -10.48
CA HIS A 345 -10.63 -7.87 -10.35
C HIS A 345 -10.80 -9.38 -10.42
N THR A 346 -10.05 -10.01 -11.31
CA THR A 346 -10.04 -11.45 -11.52
C THR A 346 -8.69 -12.03 -11.14
N VAL A 347 -8.71 -13.17 -10.45
CA VAL A 347 -7.51 -13.95 -10.11
C VAL A 347 -7.67 -15.36 -10.64
N LEU A 348 -6.64 -15.83 -11.34
CA LEU A 348 -6.49 -17.22 -11.72
C LEU A 348 -5.63 -17.93 -10.68
N PHE A 349 -6.17 -19.04 -10.18
CA PHE A 349 -5.51 -19.96 -9.28
C PHE A 349 -5.31 -21.32 -9.94
N GLY A 350 -4.46 -22.16 -9.35
CA GLY A 350 -4.45 -23.57 -9.71
C GLY A 350 -3.80 -24.46 -8.67
N ASN A 351 -3.88 -25.76 -8.90
CA ASN A 351 -3.13 -26.75 -8.12
C ASN A 351 -1.63 -26.72 -8.48
N SER A 352 -0.81 -27.46 -7.75
CA SER A 352 0.64 -27.50 -7.97
C SER A 352 1.03 -27.81 -9.42
N ILE A 353 0.30 -28.71 -10.08
CA ILE A 353 0.51 -29.07 -11.49
C ILE A 353 0.26 -27.87 -12.41
N ALA A 354 -0.87 -27.19 -12.24
CA ALA A 354 -1.21 -26.01 -13.04
C ALA A 354 -0.23 -24.86 -12.78
N VAL A 355 0.08 -24.58 -11.51
CA VAL A 355 1.00 -23.52 -11.10
C VAL A 355 2.40 -23.77 -11.67
N GLN A 356 2.91 -25.00 -11.58
CA GLN A 356 4.21 -25.37 -12.13
C GLN A 356 4.26 -25.17 -13.64
N HIS A 357 3.26 -25.64 -14.39
CA HIS A 357 3.17 -25.45 -15.85
C HIS A 357 3.12 -23.97 -16.23
N ALA A 358 2.27 -23.19 -15.55
CA ALA A 358 2.10 -21.77 -15.84
C ALA A 358 3.38 -20.98 -15.54
N ARG A 359 4.10 -21.34 -14.47
CA ARG A 359 5.33 -20.66 -14.04
C ARG A 359 6.61 -21.15 -14.71
N SER A 360 6.60 -22.33 -15.33
CA SER A 360 7.73 -22.82 -16.13
C SER A 360 7.77 -22.22 -17.53
N GLY A 361 6.88 -21.28 -17.85
CA GLY A 361 6.75 -20.74 -19.20
C GLY A 361 6.16 -21.72 -20.19
N GLY A 362 5.36 -22.71 -19.73
CA GLY A 362 4.71 -23.69 -20.60
C GLY A 362 3.87 -23.02 -21.68
N ILE A 363 4.34 -23.06 -22.93
CA ILE A 363 3.65 -22.49 -24.09
C ILE A 363 2.83 -23.61 -24.74
N GLY A 364 1.73 -24.00 -24.10
CA GLY A 364 0.92 -25.13 -24.57
C GLY A 364 -0.21 -25.52 -23.62
N SER A 365 -0.94 -26.57 -24.00
CA SER A 365 -2.01 -27.12 -23.17
C SER A 365 -1.48 -27.52 -21.80
N TYR A 366 -2.26 -27.22 -20.77
CA TYR A 366 -1.96 -27.68 -19.42
C TYR A 366 -1.91 -29.22 -19.37
N PRO A 367 -1.07 -29.84 -18.53
CA PRO A 367 -0.98 -31.28 -18.41
C PRO A 367 -2.22 -31.88 -17.72
N ALA A 368 -2.47 -33.16 -17.97
CA ALA A 368 -3.53 -33.91 -17.27
C ALA A 368 -3.32 -33.86 -15.75
N GLY A 369 -4.41 -33.67 -15.01
CA GLY A 369 -4.41 -33.42 -13.56
C GLY A 369 -4.33 -31.94 -13.18
N ALA A 370 -4.08 -31.02 -14.13
CA ALA A 370 -4.14 -29.59 -13.85
C ALA A 370 -5.58 -29.16 -13.51
N VAL A 371 -5.72 -28.38 -12.44
CA VAL A 371 -6.98 -27.72 -12.06
C VAL A 371 -6.72 -26.24 -11.98
N LEU A 372 -7.49 -25.46 -12.73
CA LEU A 372 -7.46 -24.01 -12.74
C LEU A 372 -8.77 -23.47 -12.19
N SER A 373 -8.71 -22.49 -11.29
CA SER A 373 -9.89 -21.81 -10.75
C SER A 373 -9.76 -20.31 -10.97
N LEU A 374 -10.68 -19.71 -11.72
CA LEU A 374 -10.76 -18.29 -11.96
C LEU A 374 -11.84 -17.70 -11.06
N ALA A 375 -11.48 -16.77 -10.20
CA ALA A 375 -12.43 -16.05 -9.34
C ALA A 375 -12.47 -14.57 -9.73
N THR A 376 -13.67 -14.01 -9.82
CA THR A 376 -13.89 -12.60 -10.19
C THR A 376 -14.66 -11.90 -9.09
N TRP A 377 -14.19 -10.73 -8.66
CA TRP A 377 -14.85 -9.87 -7.68
C TRP A 377 -15.21 -8.53 -8.30
N SER A 378 -16.30 -7.91 -7.84
CA SER A 378 -16.49 -6.47 -7.99
C SER A 378 -15.43 -5.71 -7.18
N GLN A 379 -15.11 -4.49 -7.60
CA GLN A 379 -14.19 -3.62 -6.89
C GLN A 379 -14.93 -2.55 -6.09
N GLN A 380 -14.45 -2.29 -4.89
CA GLN A 380 -14.78 -1.11 -4.09
C GLN A 380 -13.53 -0.26 -3.83
N GLU A 381 -13.73 1.01 -3.48
CA GLU A 381 -12.63 1.84 -2.98
C GLU A 381 -12.10 1.28 -1.66
N ASP A 382 -10.78 1.34 -1.47
CA ASP A 382 -10.17 0.93 -0.21
C ASP A 382 -10.39 2.01 0.86
N ALA A 383 -11.16 1.67 1.89
CA ALA A 383 -11.40 2.55 3.04
C ALA A 383 -10.11 2.89 3.81
N HIS A 384 -9.10 2.04 3.69
CA HIS A 384 -7.81 2.14 4.36
C HIS A 384 -6.73 2.75 3.48
N TRP A 385 -6.99 3.04 2.20
CA TRP A 385 -6.04 3.73 1.33
C TRP A 385 -6.71 4.40 0.13
N PHE A 386 -6.79 5.73 0.12
CA PHE A 386 -7.22 6.45 -1.07
C PHE A 386 -6.20 6.33 -2.19
N GLY A 387 -6.67 5.95 -3.39
CA GLY A 387 -5.78 5.56 -4.49
C GLY A 387 -5.73 4.05 -4.75
N ALA A 388 -6.49 3.28 -3.98
CA ALA A 388 -6.61 1.84 -4.13
C ALA A 388 -8.08 1.41 -4.28
N LYS A 389 -8.27 0.32 -5.02
CA LYS A 389 -9.49 -0.48 -5.00
C LYS A 389 -9.15 -1.89 -4.54
N ILE A 390 -10.09 -2.52 -3.86
CA ILE A 390 -10.00 -3.89 -3.33
C ILE A 390 -11.28 -4.65 -3.71
N PRO A 391 -11.30 -5.98 -3.60
CA PRO A 391 -12.52 -6.77 -3.73
C PRO A 391 -13.62 -6.28 -2.81
N GLU A 392 -14.83 -6.26 -3.35
CA GLU A 392 -16.07 -6.07 -2.62
C GLU A 392 -16.81 -7.39 -2.52
N HIS A 393 -17.45 -7.84 -3.60
CA HIS A 393 -18.24 -9.06 -3.63
C HIS A 393 -17.74 -10.03 -4.70
N LEU A 394 -17.59 -11.31 -4.32
CA LEU A 394 -17.28 -12.37 -5.26
C LEU A 394 -18.46 -12.58 -6.22
N GLN A 395 -18.20 -12.48 -7.51
CA GLN A 395 -19.20 -12.51 -8.59
C GLN A 395 -19.26 -13.88 -9.26
N THR A 396 -18.10 -14.43 -9.62
CA THR A 396 -18.01 -15.74 -10.29
C THR A 396 -16.85 -16.56 -9.78
N VAL A 397 -17.02 -17.88 -9.80
CA VAL A 397 -15.95 -18.87 -9.65
C VAL A 397 -16.09 -19.87 -10.78
N GLU A 398 -15.04 -20.01 -11.58
CA GLU A 398 -15.00 -20.86 -12.76
C GLU A 398 -13.83 -21.83 -12.64
N THR A 399 -14.05 -23.11 -12.89
CA THR A 399 -13.05 -24.16 -12.73
C THR A 399 -12.89 -24.95 -14.02
N VAL A 400 -11.64 -25.08 -14.47
CA VAL A 400 -11.24 -25.96 -15.57
C VAL A 400 -10.42 -27.11 -15.00
N LYS A 401 -10.84 -28.35 -15.26
CA LYS A 401 -10.10 -29.56 -14.90
C LYS A 401 -9.60 -30.21 -16.18
N VAL A 402 -8.29 -30.41 -16.28
CA VAL A 402 -7.65 -30.98 -17.45
C VAL A 402 -7.41 -32.47 -17.21
N GLY A 403 -7.92 -33.31 -18.10
CA GLY A 403 -7.78 -34.76 -18.05
C GLY A 403 -7.77 -35.36 -19.46
N ALA A 404 -8.23 -36.59 -19.61
CA ALA A 404 -8.47 -37.16 -20.95
C ALA A 404 -9.51 -36.34 -21.74
N ILE A 405 -10.47 -35.75 -21.01
CA ILE A 405 -11.42 -34.74 -21.50
C ILE A 405 -11.32 -33.55 -20.56
N THR A 406 -11.13 -32.36 -21.11
CA THR A 406 -11.18 -31.12 -20.33
C THR A 406 -12.60 -30.78 -19.96
N THR A 407 -12.87 -30.59 -18.68
CA THR A 407 -14.20 -30.22 -18.16
C THR A 407 -14.19 -28.81 -17.59
N TYR A 408 -15.33 -28.13 -17.70
CA TYR A 408 -15.54 -26.79 -17.14
C TYR A 408 -16.81 -26.75 -16.29
N GLU A 409 -16.71 -26.08 -15.15
CA GLU A 409 -17.82 -25.75 -14.27
C GLU A 409 -17.67 -24.29 -13.86
N GLY A 410 -18.73 -23.48 -13.97
CA GLY A 410 -18.71 -22.09 -13.52
C GLY A 410 -19.96 -21.77 -12.73
N TYR A 411 -19.82 -20.96 -11.68
CA TYR A 411 -20.91 -20.58 -10.79
C TYR A 411 -20.92 -19.07 -10.59
N GLN A 412 -22.12 -18.49 -10.54
CA GLN A 412 -22.33 -17.05 -10.43
C GLN A 412 -23.17 -16.68 -9.20
N ALA A 413 -22.65 -15.73 -8.42
CA ALA A 413 -23.32 -15.10 -7.29
C ALA A 413 -24.59 -14.31 -7.73
N PRO A 414 -25.52 -13.99 -6.81
CA PRO A 414 -25.53 -14.37 -5.39
C PRO A 414 -26.11 -15.78 -5.14
N SER A 415 -26.83 -16.35 -6.11
CA SER A 415 -27.49 -17.66 -5.97
C SER A 415 -26.59 -18.87 -6.30
N TRP A 416 -25.34 -18.63 -6.69
CA TRP A 416 -24.38 -19.65 -7.14
C TRP A 416 -24.96 -20.59 -8.20
N LYS A 417 -25.68 -20.01 -9.16
CA LYS A 417 -26.23 -20.75 -10.30
C LYS A 417 -25.10 -21.11 -11.26
N GLN A 418 -25.19 -22.29 -11.85
CA GLN A 418 -24.23 -22.73 -12.85
C GLN A 418 -24.33 -21.85 -14.11
N LEU A 419 -23.18 -21.48 -14.67
CA LEU A 419 -23.08 -20.74 -15.92
C LEU A 419 -23.50 -21.61 -17.12
N PRO A 420 -24.05 -21.01 -18.20
CA PRO A 420 -24.56 -21.77 -19.34
C PRO A 420 -23.50 -22.57 -20.09
N ALA A 421 -23.89 -23.74 -20.62
CA ALA A 421 -23.03 -24.63 -21.40
C ALA A 421 -22.47 -24.00 -22.69
N ALA A 422 -23.19 -23.06 -23.29
CA ALA A 422 -22.80 -22.42 -24.56
C ALA A 422 -21.47 -21.67 -24.47
N ASP A 423 -21.09 -21.20 -23.27
CA ASP A 423 -19.88 -20.41 -23.09
C ASP A 423 -18.64 -21.27 -22.77
N HIS A 424 -18.81 -22.59 -22.55
CA HIS A 424 -17.77 -23.44 -21.97
C HIS A 424 -16.46 -23.43 -22.77
N SER A 425 -16.51 -23.56 -24.10
CA SER A 425 -15.31 -23.62 -24.94
C SER A 425 -14.52 -22.31 -24.89
N ASP A 426 -15.20 -21.17 -24.98
CA ASP A 426 -14.56 -19.85 -24.93
C ASP A 426 -14.00 -19.55 -23.54
N ARG A 427 -14.71 -19.95 -22.48
CA ARG A 427 -14.23 -19.80 -21.09
C ARG A 427 -13.04 -20.70 -20.80
N ILE A 428 -13.05 -21.96 -21.26
CA ILE A 428 -11.88 -22.85 -21.18
C ILE A 428 -10.69 -22.18 -21.86
N ASN A 429 -10.87 -21.74 -23.11
CA ASN A 429 -9.83 -21.08 -23.89
C ASN A 429 -9.27 -19.85 -23.15
N TYR A 430 -10.14 -18.96 -22.67
CA TYR A 430 -9.74 -17.80 -21.89
C TYR A 430 -8.91 -18.18 -20.65
N ILE A 431 -9.42 -19.08 -19.81
CA ILE A 431 -8.78 -19.49 -18.55
C ILE A 431 -7.42 -20.14 -18.80
N THR A 432 -7.31 -21.01 -19.79
CA THR A 432 -6.05 -21.72 -20.09
C THR A 432 -5.01 -20.86 -20.80
N HIS A 433 -5.39 -19.69 -21.34
CA HIS A 433 -4.45 -18.77 -22.01
C HIS A 433 -4.08 -17.55 -21.17
N LEU A 434 -4.65 -17.41 -19.96
CA LEU A 434 -4.20 -16.38 -19.04
C LEU A 434 -2.74 -16.62 -18.65
N ARG A 435 -1.93 -15.60 -18.95
CA ARG A 435 -0.50 -15.62 -18.72
C ARG A 435 -0.19 -15.51 -17.23
N ALA A 436 0.69 -16.36 -16.74
CA ALA A 436 1.15 -16.29 -15.36
C ALA A 436 1.81 -14.94 -15.03
N SER A 437 1.53 -14.42 -13.84
CA SER A 437 2.21 -13.27 -13.29
C SER A 437 3.65 -13.66 -12.92
N VAL A 438 4.62 -12.82 -13.30
CA VAL A 438 6.03 -13.09 -13.05
C VAL A 438 6.33 -13.02 -11.55
N ILE A 439 6.77 -14.14 -10.97
CA ILE A 439 7.18 -14.22 -9.56
C ILE A 439 8.50 -15.00 -9.50
N PHE A 440 9.55 -14.37 -8.96
CA PHE A 440 10.89 -14.95 -8.92
C PHE A 440 11.08 -15.93 -7.77
N ASN A 441 11.87 -16.98 -8.04
CA ASN A 441 12.49 -17.83 -7.02
C ASN A 441 13.80 -17.23 -6.57
#